data_AF-A0AA49J8V4-F1
#
_entry.id   AF-A0AA49J8V4-F1
#
_cell.length_a   1.000
_cell.length_b   1.000
_cell.length_c   1.000
_cell.angle_alpha   90.00
_cell.angle_beta   90.00
_cell.angle_gamma   90.00
#
_symmetry.space_group_name_H-M   'P 1'
#
loop_
_entity.id
_entity.type
_entity.pdbx_description
1 polymer ?
#
loop_
_entity_poly.entity_id
_entity_poly.type
_entity_poly.pdbx_seq_one_letter_code
_entity_poly.pdbx_strand_id
1 'polypeptide(L)'
;MQDEMNIKKRAKVLEFALSVESSITKLVLLFLNVSKEDLKALGNKNSSLSFKNKIDLLFDIGVLSKDENQKLLLLMEFRNQFLHNITCNSFCKAIELLGSDRAKKLLTFSCSDFENNLENQYSHCFSQLHLDCLQLIHTKYEIKYQKVKQKRETITDIIDYSKYIIEKDTELILSLSKKFSEMSNNDSEDLKKFKNQLSKFIELTQTELTKSSELKLLREVAFDKKKINELLN
;
A
#
# COMPACT_ATOMS: atom_id res chain seq x y z
N MET A 1 26.16 34.15 -30.20
CA MET A 1 25.68 34.37 -28.81
C MET A 1 25.63 32.99 -28.17
N GLN A 2 26.49 32.68 -27.20
CA GLN A 2 26.35 31.42 -26.45
C GLN A 2 25.02 31.51 -25.70
N ASP A 3 24.08 30.61 -26.01
CA ASP A 3 22.85 30.47 -25.24
C ASP A 3 23.23 30.13 -23.81
N GLU A 4 23.16 31.12 -22.93
CA GLU A 4 23.53 30.96 -21.54
C GLU A 4 22.55 29.98 -20.88
N MET A 5 23.10 29.01 -20.16
CA MET A 5 22.32 27.97 -19.50
C MET A 5 21.40 28.59 -18.45
N ASN A 6 20.08 28.43 -18.60
CA ASN A 6 19.12 28.98 -17.64
C ASN A 6 19.04 28.13 -16.37
N ILE A 7 19.94 28.39 -15.42
CA ILE A 7 20.06 27.64 -14.16
C ILE A 7 18.75 27.68 -13.36
N LYS A 8 18.07 28.83 -13.30
CA LYS A 8 16.83 28.98 -12.50
C LYS A 8 15.72 28.04 -12.98
N LYS A 9 15.46 27.98 -14.29
CA LYS A 9 14.42 27.09 -14.84
C LYS A 9 14.80 25.62 -14.69
N ARG A 10 16.07 25.27 -14.89
CA ARG A 10 16.58 23.90 -14.68
C ARG A 10 16.41 23.46 -13.23
N ALA A 11 16.75 24.33 -12.27
CA ALA A 11 16.57 24.05 -10.84
C ALA A 11 15.10 23.79 -10.51
N LYS A 12 14.17 24.62 -11.01
CA LYS A 12 12.72 24.44 -10.83
C LYS A 12 12.24 23.08 -11.37
N VAL A 13 12.63 22.73 -12.59
CA VAL A 13 12.23 21.46 -13.21
C VAL A 13 12.83 20.26 -12.47
N LEU A 14 14.09 20.39 -12.01
CA LEU A 14 14.75 19.36 -11.21
C LEU A 14 14.04 19.13 -9.87
N GLU A 15 13.73 20.19 -9.15
CA GLU A 15 13.03 20.13 -7.86
C GLU A 15 11.68 19.41 -7.99
N PHE A 16 10.88 19.80 -8.99
CA PHE A 16 9.58 19.17 -9.26
C PHE A 16 9.74 17.68 -9.60
N ALA A 17 10.72 17.34 -10.44
CA ALA A 17 10.96 15.94 -10.81
C ALA A 17 11.44 15.09 -9.62
N LEU A 18 12.34 15.60 -8.78
CA LEU A 18 12.84 14.89 -7.61
C LEU A 18 11.72 14.66 -6.57
N SER A 19 10.85 15.65 -6.37
CA SER A 19 9.69 15.54 -5.49
C SER A 19 8.74 14.41 -5.94
N VAL A 20 8.39 14.39 -7.23
CA VAL A 20 7.53 13.35 -7.81
C VAL A 20 8.22 11.98 -7.80
N GLU A 21 9.51 11.90 -8.14
CA GLU A 21 10.26 10.65 -8.13
C GLU A 21 10.37 10.04 -6.72
N SER A 22 10.64 10.86 -5.71
CA SER A 22 10.64 10.43 -4.31
C SER A 22 9.26 9.89 -3.91
N SER A 23 8.20 10.56 -4.34
CA SER A 23 6.82 10.16 -4.01
C SER A 23 6.42 8.86 -4.71
N ILE A 24 6.80 8.67 -5.98
CA ILE A 24 6.63 7.42 -6.72
C ILE A 24 7.41 6.27 -6.06
N THR A 25 8.63 6.53 -5.59
CA THR A 25 9.42 5.51 -4.89
C THR A 25 8.70 5.01 -3.64
N LYS A 26 8.16 5.93 -2.82
CA LYS A 26 7.34 5.58 -1.65
C LYS A 26 6.08 4.79 -2.04
N LEU A 27 5.43 5.19 -3.13
CA LEU A 27 4.25 4.50 -3.64
C LEU A 27 4.56 3.07 -4.06
N VAL A 28 5.66 2.84 -4.78
CA VAL A 28 6.11 1.49 -5.17
C VAL A 28 6.35 0.63 -3.93
N LEU A 29 7.06 1.15 -2.92
CA LEU A 29 7.32 0.41 -1.68
C LEU A 29 6.03 0.01 -0.97
N LEU A 30 5.06 0.94 -0.90
CA LEU A 30 3.75 0.67 -0.31
C LEU A 30 2.99 -0.42 -1.07
N PHE A 31 3.02 -0.40 -2.40
CA PHE A 31 2.28 -1.39 -3.19
C PHE A 31 2.93 -2.78 -3.20
N LEU A 32 4.26 -2.84 -3.09
CA LEU A 32 5.01 -4.09 -2.94
C LEU A 32 5.06 -4.61 -1.49
N ASN A 33 4.46 -3.89 -0.52
CA ASN A 33 4.54 -4.15 0.92
C ASN A 33 5.99 -4.36 1.40
N VAL A 34 6.92 -3.52 0.95
CA VAL A 34 8.33 -3.62 1.36
C VAL A 34 8.65 -2.50 2.35
N SER A 35 9.03 -2.88 3.56
CA SER A 35 9.37 -1.97 4.66
C SER A 35 10.88 -1.77 4.87
N LYS A 36 11.73 -2.50 4.12
CA LYS A 36 13.19 -2.39 4.24
C LYS A 36 13.70 -1.10 3.60
N GLU A 37 14.54 -0.39 4.35
CA GLU A 37 15.15 0.89 3.94
C GLU A 37 16.31 0.69 2.93
N ASP A 38 16.99 -0.46 2.97
CA ASP A 38 18.18 -0.75 2.14
C ASP A 38 17.89 -1.64 0.92
N LEU A 39 16.97 -1.21 0.06
CA LEU A 39 16.67 -1.97 -1.16
C LEU A 39 17.63 -1.60 -2.28
N LYS A 40 18.36 -2.60 -2.80
CA LYS A 40 19.30 -2.42 -3.92
C LYS A 40 18.63 -1.83 -5.17
N ALA A 41 17.40 -2.24 -5.47
CA ALA A 41 16.66 -1.84 -6.67
C ALA A 41 15.80 -0.58 -6.48
N LEU A 42 15.42 -0.23 -5.24
CA LEU A 42 14.50 0.89 -4.97
C LEU A 42 15.13 2.02 -4.14
N GLY A 43 16.39 1.87 -3.72
CA GLY A 43 17.16 2.92 -3.05
C GLY A 43 17.76 3.94 -4.04
N ASN A 44 18.75 4.71 -3.56
CA ASN A 44 19.37 5.81 -4.31
C ASN A 44 20.76 5.45 -4.89
N LYS A 45 21.02 4.16 -5.14
CA LYS A 45 22.31 3.67 -5.66
C LYS A 45 22.27 3.67 -7.19
N ASN A 46 23.42 3.73 -7.86
CA ASN A 46 23.49 3.71 -9.34
C ASN A 46 22.83 2.46 -9.98
N SER A 47 22.62 1.38 -9.21
CA SER A 47 21.90 0.18 -9.65
C SER A 47 20.39 0.24 -9.42
N SER A 48 19.84 1.35 -8.93
CA SER A 48 18.42 1.49 -8.65
C SER A 48 17.61 1.59 -9.94
N LEU A 49 16.35 1.21 -9.87
CA LEU A 49 15.40 1.44 -10.95
C LEU A 49 15.35 2.93 -11.29
N SER A 50 15.37 3.22 -12.58
CA SER A 50 15.19 4.57 -13.08
C SER A 50 13.78 5.08 -12.74
N PHE A 51 13.60 6.40 -12.74
CA PHE A 51 12.28 7.00 -12.55
C PHE A 51 11.22 6.41 -13.50
N LYS A 52 11.58 6.22 -14.78
CA LYS A 52 10.73 5.57 -15.79
C LYS A 52 10.33 4.16 -15.37
N ASN A 53 11.29 3.33 -14.97
CA ASN A 53 11.03 1.94 -14.62
C ASN A 53 10.10 1.82 -13.39
N LYS A 54 10.18 2.77 -12.44
CA LYS A 54 9.26 2.82 -11.30
C LYS A 54 7.83 3.17 -11.74
N ILE A 55 7.67 4.10 -12.69
CA ILE A 55 6.36 4.45 -13.26
C ILE A 55 5.78 3.25 -14.04
N ASP A 56 6.59 2.64 -14.92
CA ASP A 56 6.19 1.48 -15.71
C ASP A 56 5.76 0.32 -14.80
N LEU A 57 6.51 0.05 -13.72
CA LEU A 57 6.13 -0.96 -12.74
C LEU A 57 4.75 -0.71 -12.13
N LEU A 58 4.45 0.53 -11.72
CA LEU A 58 3.13 0.89 -11.16
C LEU A 58 2.00 0.74 -12.20
N PHE A 59 2.30 0.99 -13.47
CA PHE A 59 1.35 0.76 -14.56
C PHE A 59 1.12 -0.74 -14.78
N ASP A 60 2.17 -1.54 -14.85
CA ASP A 60 2.11 -2.98 -15.09
C ASP A 60 1.33 -3.74 -13.99
N ILE A 61 1.45 -3.31 -12.73
CA ILE A 61 0.68 -3.87 -11.61
C ILE A 61 -0.74 -3.27 -11.49
N GLY A 62 -1.17 -2.43 -12.44
CA GLY A 62 -2.52 -1.88 -12.51
C GLY A 62 -2.84 -0.78 -11.49
N VAL A 63 -1.83 -0.12 -10.90
CA VAL A 63 -2.03 1.00 -9.97
C VAL A 63 -2.35 2.28 -10.72
N LEU A 64 -1.65 2.50 -11.84
CA LEU A 64 -1.85 3.65 -12.71
C LEU A 64 -2.74 3.28 -13.89
N SER A 65 -3.69 4.16 -14.21
CA SER A 65 -4.38 4.12 -15.49
C SER A 65 -3.47 4.58 -16.63
N LYS A 66 -3.91 4.37 -17.87
CA LYS A 66 -3.16 4.82 -19.06
C LYS A 66 -2.93 6.33 -19.06
N ASP A 67 -3.93 7.11 -18.67
CA ASP A 67 -3.83 8.58 -18.68
C ASP A 67 -2.94 9.08 -17.53
N GLU A 68 -3.07 8.48 -16.35
CA GLU A 68 -2.23 8.74 -15.19
C GLU A 68 -0.75 8.47 -15.48
N ASN A 69 -0.46 7.33 -16.11
CA ASN A 69 0.89 6.98 -16.57
C ASN A 69 1.43 8.04 -17.55
N GLN A 70 0.62 8.46 -18.52
CA GLN A 70 1.03 9.47 -19.49
C GLN A 70 1.36 10.84 -18.85
N LYS A 71 0.66 11.25 -17.78
CA LYS A 71 0.98 12.49 -17.05
C LYS A 71 2.38 12.43 -16.45
N LEU A 72 2.71 11.34 -15.75
CA LEU A 72 4.02 11.15 -15.12
C LEU A 72 5.14 11.08 -16.17
N LEU A 73 4.90 10.39 -17.29
CA LEU A 73 5.85 10.34 -18.40
C LEU A 73 6.07 11.71 -19.05
N LEU A 74 5.02 12.53 -19.20
CA LEU A 74 5.15 13.90 -19.72
C LEU A 74 6.09 14.73 -18.84
N LEU A 75 5.92 14.68 -17.51
CA LEU A 75 6.80 15.38 -16.58
C LEU A 75 8.26 14.92 -16.71
N MET A 76 8.48 13.61 -16.86
CA MET A 76 9.81 13.03 -17.06
C MET A 76 10.45 13.49 -18.38
N GLU A 77 9.67 13.59 -19.46
CA GLU A 77 10.14 14.06 -20.77
C GLU A 77 10.66 15.50 -20.69
N PHE A 78 9.91 16.40 -20.03
CA PHE A 78 10.37 17.77 -19.77
C PHE A 78 11.64 17.81 -18.93
N ARG A 79 11.69 17.03 -17.84
CA ARG A 79 12.91 16.90 -17.02
C ARG A 79 14.11 16.49 -17.86
N ASN A 80 13.94 15.51 -18.75
CA ASN A 80 15.04 15.03 -19.57
C ASN A 80 15.55 16.10 -20.55
N GLN A 81 14.67 16.92 -21.14
CA GLN A 81 15.12 18.04 -21.97
C GLN A 81 15.88 19.09 -21.16
N PHE A 82 15.32 19.54 -20.04
CA PHE A 82 15.95 20.58 -19.23
C PHE A 82 17.29 20.14 -18.62
N LEU A 83 17.48 18.85 -18.31
CA LEU A 83 18.72 18.39 -17.68
C LEU A 83 19.78 17.93 -18.68
N HIS A 84 19.40 17.21 -19.73
CA HIS A 84 20.36 16.57 -20.63
C HIS A 84 20.63 17.38 -21.89
N ASN A 85 19.69 18.22 -22.34
CA ASN A 85 19.89 19.03 -23.53
C ASN A 85 20.43 20.41 -23.16
N ILE A 86 21.70 20.67 -23.44
CA ILE A 86 22.37 21.94 -23.12
C ILE A 86 21.69 23.17 -23.75
N THR A 87 21.04 22.99 -24.90
CA THR A 87 20.34 24.06 -25.62
C THR A 87 18.95 24.38 -25.05
N CYS A 88 18.43 23.54 -24.15
CA CYS A 88 17.14 23.77 -23.51
C CYS A 88 17.28 24.80 -22.38
N ASN A 89 16.91 26.06 -22.66
CA ASN A 89 16.97 27.20 -21.74
C ASN A 89 15.59 27.83 -21.43
N SER A 90 14.51 27.30 -22.01
CA SER A 90 13.14 27.81 -21.90
C SER A 90 12.11 26.69 -22.07
N PHE A 91 10.88 26.89 -21.60
CA PHE A 91 9.77 25.96 -21.80
C PHE A 91 9.31 25.92 -23.26
N CYS A 92 9.32 27.06 -23.96
CA CYS A 92 9.11 27.12 -25.41
C CYS A 92 10.12 26.23 -26.14
N LYS A 93 11.41 26.30 -25.79
CA LYS A 93 12.43 25.44 -26.42
C LYS A 93 12.24 23.97 -26.06
N ALA A 94 11.88 23.65 -24.82
CA ALA A 94 11.55 22.29 -24.41
C ALA A 94 10.40 21.73 -25.25
N ILE A 95 9.35 22.53 -25.49
CA ILE A 95 8.22 22.16 -26.36
C ILE A 95 8.65 21.96 -27.81
N GLU A 96 9.47 22.85 -28.36
CA GLU A 96 10.00 22.71 -29.72
C GLU A 96 10.75 21.38 -29.89
N LEU A 97 11.55 21.01 -28.89
CA LEU A 97 12.31 19.76 -28.86
C LEU A 97 11.43 18.51 -28.66
N LEU A 98 10.34 18.63 -27.92
CA LEU A 98 9.42 17.53 -27.62
C LEU A 98 8.33 17.32 -28.68
N GLY A 99 8.08 18.33 -29.51
CA GLY A 99 7.07 18.31 -30.56
C GLY A 99 5.70 18.82 -30.13
N SER A 100 4.87 19.14 -31.12
CA SER A 100 3.56 19.79 -30.97
C SER A 100 2.54 18.96 -30.19
N ASP A 101 2.63 17.63 -30.23
CA ASP A 101 1.75 16.74 -29.46
C ASP A 101 1.95 16.91 -27.95
N ARG A 102 3.19 17.11 -27.51
CA ARG A 102 3.51 17.36 -26.10
C ARG A 102 3.07 18.75 -25.67
N ALA A 103 3.11 19.73 -26.58
CA ALA A 103 2.53 21.05 -26.35
C ALA A 103 1.02 20.96 -26.08
N LYS A 104 0.28 20.28 -26.94
CA LYS A 104 -1.18 20.10 -26.77
C LYS A 104 -1.51 19.41 -25.45
N LYS A 105 -0.77 18.36 -25.10
CA LYS A 105 -0.94 17.66 -23.82
C LYS A 105 -0.60 18.54 -22.61
N LEU A 106 0.44 19.37 -22.69
CA LEU A 106 0.77 20.28 -21.60
C LEU A 106 -0.30 21.38 -21.43
N LEU A 107 -0.85 21.88 -22.53
CA LEU A 107 -1.86 22.93 -22.50
C LEU A 107 -3.18 22.49 -21.89
N THR A 108 -3.47 21.18 -21.79
CA THR A 108 -4.68 20.71 -21.08
C THR A 108 -4.65 21.03 -19.58
N PHE A 109 -3.51 21.43 -19.04
CA PHE A 109 -3.34 21.82 -17.64
C PHE A 109 -3.51 23.32 -17.40
N SER A 110 -3.88 24.13 -18.41
CA SER A 110 -4.14 25.56 -18.21
C SER A 110 -5.52 25.78 -17.57
N CYS A 111 -5.60 26.53 -16.47
CA CYS A 111 -6.86 26.85 -15.81
C CYS A 111 -7.53 28.15 -16.28
N SER A 112 -6.98 28.89 -17.25
CA SER A 112 -7.57 30.17 -17.68
C SER A 112 -6.97 30.72 -18.97
N ASP A 113 -7.73 31.62 -19.61
CA ASP A 113 -7.26 32.49 -20.70
C ASP A 113 -6.16 33.40 -20.18
N PHE A 114 -4.89 33.02 -20.36
CA PHE A 114 -3.78 33.80 -19.83
C PHE A 114 -2.64 34.04 -20.82
N GLU A 115 -2.31 35.33 -20.84
CA GLU A 115 -1.06 36.02 -21.18
C GLU A 115 -0.57 35.93 -22.64
N ASN A 116 -0.23 37.11 -23.19
CA ASN A 116 0.46 37.27 -24.48
C ASN A 116 1.86 36.60 -24.53
N ASN A 117 2.27 35.85 -23.49
CA ASN A 117 3.58 35.24 -23.37
C ASN A 117 3.50 33.71 -23.21
N LEU A 118 3.77 33.00 -24.30
CA LEU A 118 3.80 31.54 -24.38
C LEU A 118 4.75 30.89 -23.36
N GLU A 119 5.88 31.53 -23.04
CA GLU A 119 6.85 30.97 -22.10
C GLU A 119 6.28 30.88 -20.68
N ASN A 120 5.57 31.92 -20.26
CA ASN A 120 4.89 31.95 -18.96
C ASN A 120 3.76 30.92 -18.92
N GLN A 121 2.98 30.84 -20.01
CA GLN A 121 1.91 29.87 -20.13
C GLN A 121 2.42 28.43 -19.98
N TYR A 122 3.48 28.05 -20.69
CA TYR A 122 4.04 26.70 -20.57
C TYR A 122 4.67 26.45 -19.20
N SER A 123 5.37 27.43 -18.61
CA SER A 123 5.90 27.34 -17.24
C SER A 123 4.79 27.12 -16.20
N HIS A 124 3.66 27.81 -16.36
CA HIS A 124 2.49 27.66 -15.50
C HIS A 124 1.86 26.27 -15.68
N CYS A 125 1.58 25.86 -16.93
CA CYS A 125 1.03 24.54 -17.22
C CYS A 125 1.92 23.40 -16.71
N PHE A 126 3.24 23.54 -16.80
CA PHE A 126 4.18 22.58 -16.22
C PHE A 126 4.12 22.54 -14.69
N SER A 127 3.91 23.69 -14.05
CA SER A 127 3.71 23.74 -12.60
C SER A 127 2.42 23.05 -12.19
N GLN A 128 1.35 23.23 -12.97
CA GLN A 128 0.09 22.53 -12.74
C GLN A 128 0.22 21.02 -12.98
N LEU A 129 0.93 20.60 -14.04
CA LEU A 129 1.26 19.19 -14.28
C LEU A 129 1.97 18.55 -13.07
N HIS A 130 2.92 19.27 -12.47
CA HIS A 130 3.60 18.81 -11.26
C HIS A 130 2.62 18.62 -10.09
N LEU A 131 1.74 19.59 -9.82
CA LEU A 131 0.73 19.48 -8.76
C LEU A 131 -0.23 18.32 -9.02
N ASP A 132 -0.70 18.16 -10.26
CA ASP A 132 -1.53 17.04 -10.69
C ASP A 132 -0.84 15.69 -10.43
N CYS A 133 0.46 15.58 -10.73
CA CYS A 133 1.23 14.36 -10.46
C CYS A 133 1.31 14.05 -8.96
N LEU A 134 1.55 15.06 -8.12
CA LEU A 134 1.57 14.87 -6.66
C LEU A 134 0.20 14.47 -6.12
N GLN A 135 -0.87 15.12 -6.57
CA GLN A 135 -2.24 14.82 -6.17
C GLN A 135 -2.65 13.40 -6.59
N LEU A 136 -2.26 12.99 -7.81
CA LEU A 136 -2.43 11.63 -8.30
C LEU A 136 -1.76 10.62 -7.36
N ILE A 137 -0.49 10.85 -7.01
CA ILE A 137 0.28 9.94 -6.16
C ILE A 137 -0.35 9.86 -4.76
N HIS A 138 -0.72 11.01 -4.19
CA HIS A 138 -1.42 11.09 -2.92
C HIS A 138 -2.74 10.30 -2.94
N THR A 139 -3.53 10.44 -4.00
CA THR A 139 -4.79 9.70 -4.16
C THR A 139 -4.55 8.19 -4.19
N LYS A 140 -3.53 7.71 -4.91
CA LYS A 140 -3.18 6.27 -4.93
C LYS A 140 -2.70 5.77 -3.58
N TYR A 141 -1.95 6.59 -2.85
CA TYR A 141 -1.53 6.30 -1.49
C TYR A 141 -2.73 6.11 -0.57
N GLU A 142 -3.67 7.07 -0.56
CA GLU A 142 -4.89 7.01 0.24
C GLU A 142 -5.74 5.78 -0.08
N ILE A 143 -5.96 5.46 -1.35
CA ILE A 143 -6.72 4.27 -1.76
C ILE A 143 -6.09 3.00 -1.17
N LYS A 144 -4.77 2.86 -1.25
CA LYS A 144 -4.07 1.68 -0.71
C LYS A 144 -4.11 1.67 0.82
N TYR A 145 -3.96 2.82 1.47
CA TYR A 145 -4.07 2.97 2.92
C TYR A 145 -5.45 2.53 3.43
N GLN A 146 -6.53 2.99 2.79
CA GLN A 146 -7.89 2.60 3.16
C GLN A 146 -8.13 1.09 2.98
N LYS A 147 -7.63 0.50 1.88
CA LYS A 147 -7.72 -0.96 1.67
C LYS A 147 -6.99 -1.75 2.75
N VAL A 148 -5.80 -1.29 3.15
CA VAL A 148 -5.06 -1.91 4.26
C VAL A 148 -5.85 -1.79 5.55
N LYS A 149 -6.36 -0.60 5.88
CA LYS A 149 -7.17 -0.34 7.07
C LYS A 149 -8.41 -1.26 7.14
N GLN A 150 -9.20 -1.34 6.07
CA GLN A 150 -10.36 -2.22 5.99
C GLN A 150 -9.98 -3.68 6.19
N LYS A 151 -8.89 -4.14 5.57
CA LYS A 151 -8.38 -5.51 5.78
C LYS A 151 -8.03 -5.78 7.25
N ARG A 152 -7.44 -4.79 7.95
CA ARG A 152 -7.13 -4.90 9.38
C ARG A 152 -8.40 -4.99 10.23
N GLU A 153 -9.41 -4.18 9.91
CA GLU A 153 -10.72 -4.22 10.59
C GLU A 153 -11.37 -5.59 10.44
N THR A 154 -11.48 -6.12 9.21
CA THR A 154 -12.04 -7.46 8.96
C THR A 154 -11.28 -8.57 9.69
N ILE A 155 -9.95 -8.50 9.73
CA ILE A 155 -9.15 -9.50 10.47
C ILE A 155 -9.39 -9.37 11.98
N THR A 156 -9.55 -8.16 12.50
CA THR A 156 -9.87 -7.93 13.92
C THR A 156 -11.24 -8.52 14.25
N ASP A 157 -12.25 -8.30 13.41
CA ASP A 157 -13.59 -8.86 13.61
C ASP A 157 -13.57 -10.40 13.61
N ILE A 158 -12.82 -11.02 12.70
CA ILE A 158 -12.66 -12.49 12.65
C ILE A 158 -12.00 -13.00 13.93
N ILE A 159 -11.01 -12.28 14.45
CA ILE A 159 -10.30 -12.63 15.67
C ILE A 159 -11.24 -12.53 16.88
N ASP A 160 -11.99 -11.44 17.01
CA ASP A 160 -12.93 -11.23 18.09
C ASP A 160 -14.06 -12.29 18.07
N TYR A 161 -14.56 -12.62 16.88
CA TYR A 161 -15.53 -13.70 16.71
C TYR A 161 -14.93 -15.06 17.10
N SER A 162 -13.71 -15.36 16.66
CA SER A 162 -13.02 -16.61 16.99
C SER A 162 -12.81 -16.74 18.51
N LYS A 163 -12.44 -15.64 19.17
CA LYS A 163 -12.31 -15.58 20.62
C LYS A 163 -13.63 -15.88 21.32
N TYR A 164 -14.73 -15.28 20.87
CA TYR A 164 -16.06 -15.53 21.41
C TYR A 164 -16.46 -17.02 21.31
N ILE A 165 -16.23 -17.64 20.14
CA ILE A 165 -16.53 -19.08 19.94
C ILE A 165 -15.69 -19.93 20.89
N ILE A 166 -14.38 -19.67 20.99
CA ILE A 166 -13.50 -20.42 21.91
C ILE A 166 -13.98 -20.29 23.36
N GLU A 167 -14.37 -19.09 23.80
CA GLU A 167 -14.87 -18.85 25.15
C GLU A 167 -16.17 -19.62 25.40
N LYS A 168 -17.13 -19.57 24.47
CA LYS A 168 -18.42 -20.28 24.60
C LYS A 168 -18.29 -21.78 24.55
N ASP A 169 -17.45 -22.32 23.66
CA ASP A 169 -17.18 -23.75 23.59
C ASP A 169 -16.50 -24.23 24.89
N THR A 170 -15.57 -23.43 25.43
CA THR A 170 -14.91 -23.73 26.71
C THR A 170 -15.91 -23.72 27.86
N GLU A 171 -16.79 -22.72 27.95
CA GLU A 171 -17.87 -22.66 28.96
C GLU A 171 -18.80 -23.88 28.86
N LEU A 172 -19.21 -24.27 27.65
CA LEU A 172 -20.06 -25.42 27.41
C LEU A 172 -19.38 -26.72 27.89
N ILE A 173 -18.13 -26.95 27.48
CA ILE A 173 -17.35 -28.13 27.88
C ILE A 173 -17.21 -28.20 29.41
N LEU A 174 -16.89 -27.07 30.06
CA LEU A 174 -16.78 -27.02 31.53
C LEU A 174 -18.12 -27.29 32.22
N SER A 175 -19.23 -26.74 31.69
CA SER A 175 -20.56 -26.95 32.26
C SER A 175 -21.01 -28.42 32.13
N LEU A 176 -20.74 -29.06 30.99
CA LEU A 176 -21.01 -30.48 30.77
C LEU A 176 -20.15 -31.33 31.70
N SER A 177 -18.83 -31.09 31.72
CA SER A 177 -17.89 -31.81 32.58
C SER A 177 -18.33 -31.77 34.05
N LYS A 178 -18.67 -30.59 34.58
CA LYS A 178 -19.17 -30.44 35.95
C LYS A 178 -20.44 -31.27 36.18
N LYS A 179 -21.45 -31.11 35.31
CA LYS A 179 -22.75 -31.79 35.45
C LYS A 179 -22.63 -33.32 35.39
N PHE A 180 -21.68 -33.85 34.63
CA PHE A 180 -21.45 -35.29 34.54
C PHE A 180 -20.50 -35.85 35.60
N SER A 181 -19.64 -35.00 36.20
CA SER A 181 -18.78 -35.38 37.32
C SER A 181 -19.52 -35.53 38.66
N GLU A 182 -20.66 -34.85 38.82
CA GLU A 182 -21.53 -34.95 40.00
C GLU A 182 -22.26 -36.31 39.99
N MET A 183 -21.68 -37.30 40.67
CA MET A 183 -22.33 -38.60 40.93
C MET A 183 -23.35 -38.47 42.06
N SER A 184 -24.60 -38.88 41.80
CA SER A 184 -25.63 -38.98 42.83
C SER A 184 -25.65 -40.39 43.41
N ASN A 185 -25.83 -40.50 44.73
CA ASN A 185 -26.05 -41.79 45.38
C ASN A 185 -27.30 -42.51 44.84
N ASN A 186 -28.25 -41.75 44.26
CA ASN A 186 -29.47 -42.28 43.64
C ASN A 186 -29.31 -42.67 42.16
N ASP A 187 -28.13 -42.46 41.55
CA ASP A 187 -27.91 -42.87 40.17
C ASP A 187 -27.87 -44.40 40.07
N SER A 188 -28.52 -44.98 39.05
CA SER A 188 -28.38 -46.41 38.74
C SER A 188 -26.94 -46.75 38.32
N GLU A 189 -26.56 -48.02 38.45
CA GLU A 189 -25.21 -48.48 38.07
C GLU A 189 -24.89 -48.20 36.60
N ASP A 190 -25.86 -48.40 35.70
CA ASP A 190 -25.73 -48.08 34.28
C ASP A 190 -25.54 -46.59 34.04
N LEU A 191 -26.27 -45.74 34.76
CA LEU A 191 -26.14 -44.29 34.66
C LEU A 191 -24.77 -43.83 35.15
N LYS A 192 -24.26 -44.37 36.25
CA LYS A 192 -22.89 -44.11 36.74
C LYS A 192 -21.84 -44.51 35.71
N LYS A 193 -22.00 -45.68 35.08
CA LYS A 193 -21.11 -46.16 34.01
C LYS A 193 -21.12 -45.24 32.78
N PHE A 194 -22.30 -44.81 32.37
CA PHE A 194 -22.46 -43.85 31.26
C PHE A 194 -21.82 -42.50 31.58
N LYS A 195 -22.09 -41.91 32.75
CA LYS A 195 -21.48 -40.64 33.21
C LYS A 195 -19.94 -40.72 33.19
N ASN A 196 -19.37 -41.82 33.68
CA ASN A 196 -17.92 -42.05 33.66
C ASN A 196 -17.35 -42.16 32.25
N GLN A 197 -18.02 -42.87 31.34
CA GLN A 197 -17.58 -42.96 29.93
C GLN A 197 -17.61 -41.59 29.25
N LEU A 198 -18.68 -40.82 29.48
CA LEU A 198 -18.82 -39.49 28.90
C LEU A 198 -17.78 -38.51 29.45
N SER A 199 -17.53 -38.54 30.77
CA SER A 199 -16.49 -37.71 31.40
C SER A 199 -15.10 -38.00 30.83
N LYS A 200 -14.73 -39.27 30.66
CA LYS A 200 -13.46 -39.66 30.01
C LYS A 200 -13.37 -39.19 28.56
N PHE A 201 -14.47 -39.28 27.81
CA PHE A 201 -14.52 -38.80 26.42
C PHE A 201 -14.30 -37.29 26.35
N ILE A 202 -14.93 -36.52 27.25
CA ILE A 202 -14.76 -35.06 27.34
C ILE A 202 -13.31 -34.71 27.68
N GLU A 203 -12.69 -35.37 28.66
CA GLU A 203 -11.29 -35.13 29.05
C GLU A 203 -10.30 -35.43 27.92
N LEU A 204 -10.50 -36.54 27.20
CA LEU A 204 -9.68 -36.90 26.04
C LEU A 204 -9.79 -35.84 24.95
N THR A 205 -11.02 -35.48 24.59
CA THR A 205 -11.28 -34.46 23.55
C THR A 205 -10.67 -33.11 23.92
N GLN A 206 -10.78 -32.69 25.19
CA GLN A 206 -10.17 -31.46 25.69
C GLN A 206 -8.64 -31.50 25.64
N THR A 207 -8.05 -32.66 25.95
CA THR A 207 -6.60 -32.87 25.86
C THR A 207 -6.10 -32.82 24.41
N GLU A 208 -6.86 -33.37 23.47
CA GLU A 208 -6.55 -33.29 22.03
C GLU A 208 -6.67 -31.86 21.51
N LEU A 209 -7.76 -31.16 21.85
CA LEU A 209 -7.99 -29.75 21.52
C LEU A 209 -6.88 -28.84 22.04
N THR A 210 -6.40 -29.05 23.27
CA THR A 210 -5.30 -28.25 23.85
C THR A 210 -3.93 -28.57 23.24
N LYS A 211 -3.77 -29.75 22.65
CA LYS A 211 -2.54 -30.14 21.94
C LYS A 211 -2.53 -29.72 20.47
N SER A 212 -3.69 -29.48 19.85
CA SER A 212 -3.81 -29.03 18.46
C SER A 212 -2.95 -27.79 18.20
N SER A 213 -2.09 -27.90 17.18
CA SER A 213 -1.26 -26.81 16.66
C SER A 213 -2.10 -25.66 16.14
N GLU A 214 -3.23 -25.99 15.50
CA GLU A 214 -4.14 -25.04 14.86
C GLU A 214 -4.81 -24.17 15.92
N LEU A 215 -5.28 -24.78 17.02
CA LEU A 215 -5.95 -24.08 18.12
C LEU A 215 -4.96 -23.26 18.96
N LYS A 216 -3.72 -23.73 19.11
CA LYS A 216 -2.63 -22.93 19.68
C LYS A 216 -2.33 -21.71 18.83
N LEU A 217 -2.18 -21.88 17.51
CA LEU A 217 -1.94 -20.78 16.59
C LEU A 217 -3.10 -19.77 16.62
N LEU A 218 -4.35 -20.25 16.62
CA LEU A 218 -5.53 -19.39 16.67
C LEU A 218 -5.60 -18.61 17.98
N ARG A 219 -5.27 -19.23 19.12
CA ARG A 219 -5.15 -18.54 20.42
C ARG A 219 -4.01 -17.53 20.41
N GLU A 220 -2.83 -17.90 19.93
CA GLU A 220 -1.71 -16.96 19.84
C GLU A 220 -2.06 -15.74 18.99
N VAL A 221 -2.69 -15.93 17.83
CA VAL A 221 -3.12 -14.84 16.97
C VAL A 221 -4.25 -14.02 17.60
N ALA A 222 -5.21 -14.68 18.28
CA ALA A 222 -6.36 -13.98 18.87
C ALA A 222 -6.01 -13.18 20.13
N PHE A 223 -4.98 -13.60 20.87
CA PHE A 223 -4.58 -12.97 22.14
C PHE A 223 -3.29 -12.15 22.05
N ASP A 224 -2.55 -12.19 20.93
CA ASP A 224 -1.35 -11.38 20.70
C ASP A 224 -1.52 -10.36 19.54
N LYS A 225 -1.83 -9.11 19.90
CA LYS A 225 -1.94 -7.99 18.96
C LYS A 225 -0.66 -7.70 18.17
N LYS A 226 0.52 -8.08 18.67
CA LYS A 226 1.79 -7.86 17.99
C LYS A 226 1.95 -8.80 16.80
N LYS A 227 1.53 -10.06 16.96
CA LYS A 227 1.55 -11.10 15.92
C LYS A 227 0.57 -10.80 14.78
N ILE A 228 -0.56 -10.17 15.09
CA ILE A 228 -1.51 -9.63 14.10
C ILE A 228 -0.83 -8.60 13.19
N ASN A 229 -0.08 -7.67 13.77
CA ASN A 229 0.64 -6.65 12.99
C ASN A 229 1.73 -7.25 12.11
N GLU A 230 2.39 -8.33 12.54
CA GLU A 230 3.40 -9.05 11.74
C GLU A 230 2.79 -9.80 10.55
N LEU A 231 1.56 -10.32 10.67
CA LEU A 231 0.84 -11.00 9.58
C LEU A 231 0.22 -10.03 8.55
N LEU A 232 0.05 -8.77 8.94
CA LEU A 232 -0.59 -7.74 8.13
C LEU A 232 0.38 -6.86 7.34
N ASN A 233 1.67 -6.94 7.65
CA ASN A 233 2.76 -6.20 6.99
C ASN A 233 3.50 -7.11 6.01
#